data_AF-A0A6N9PX20-F1
#
_entry.id   AF-A0A6N9PX20-F1
#
_cell.length_a   1.000
_cell.length_b   1.000
_cell.length_c   1.000
_cell.angle_alpha   90.00
_cell.angle_beta   90.00
_cell.angle_gamma   90.00
#
_symmetry.space_group_name_H-M   'P 1'
#
loop_
_entity.id
_entity.type
_entity.pdbx_description
1 polymer ?
#
loop_
_entity_poly.entity_id
_entity_poly.type
_entity_poly.pdbx_seq_one_letter_code
_entity_poly.pdbx_strand_id
1 'polypeptide(L)'
;MKLLAEEQQPIGIWGQRHLDYLKQYRRATYTNLLTSGGLNAYLANIDKQAQERFERLIEGMKQAQGITERLKEENALEWTGRVNNIRACAREIVNEELIFSK
;
A
#
# COMPACT_ATOMS: atom_id res chain seq x y z
N MET A 1 -31.49 -8.88 6.35
CA MET A 1 -30.39 -7.95 6.02
C MET A 1 -29.08 -8.67 6.24
N LYS A 2 -28.30 -8.89 5.18
CA LYS A 2 -27.05 -9.68 5.21
C LYS A 2 -25.87 -8.71 5.29
N LEU A 3 -25.71 -8.06 6.45
CA LEU A 3 -24.69 -7.02 6.71
C LEU A 3 -23.37 -7.58 7.29
N LEU A 4 -23.29 -8.88 7.59
CA LEU A 4 -22.20 -9.47 8.40
C LEU A 4 -21.09 -10.17 7.59
N ALA A 5 -21.22 -10.26 6.27
CA ALA A 5 -20.24 -10.97 5.43
C ALA A 5 -19.09 -10.06 4.95
N GLU A 6 -19.33 -8.74 4.86
CA GLU A 6 -18.32 -7.79 4.37
C GLU A 6 -17.28 -7.41 5.42
N GLU A 7 -17.52 -7.69 6.71
CA GLU A 7 -16.62 -7.37 7.84
C GLU A 7 -15.43 -8.33 8.00
N GLN A 8 -15.30 -9.38 7.19
CA GLN A 8 -14.39 -10.50 7.51
C GLN A 8 -13.13 -10.61 6.65
N GLN A 9 -12.93 -9.76 5.63
CA GLN A 9 -11.63 -9.75 4.95
C GLN A 9 -10.66 -8.81 5.67
N PRO A 10 -9.51 -9.31 6.15
CA PRO A 10 -8.50 -8.45 6.74
C PRO A 10 -8.01 -7.47 5.67
N ILE A 11 -8.22 -6.18 5.92
CA ILE A 11 -7.69 -5.10 5.09
C ILE A 11 -6.18 -5.04 5.32
N GLY A 12 -5.40 -5.02 4.25
CA GLY A 12 -3.95 -4.88 4.33
C GLY A 12 -3.49 -3.52 4.86
N ILE A 13 -2.17 -3.38 5.00
CA ILE A 13 -1.54 -2.20 5.63
C ILE A 13 -1.90 -0.91 4.87
N TRP A 14 -2.05 -0.97 3.55
CA TRP A 14 -2.35 0.20 2.73
C TRP A 14 -3.80 0.66 2.90
N GLY A 15 -4.75 -0.29 2.88
CA GLY A 15 -6.14 0.02 3.14
C GLY A 15 -6.35 0.56 4.56
N GLN A 16 -5.66 0.02 5.57
CA GLN A 16 -5.73 0.55 6.93
C GLN A 16 -5.18 1.98 7.03
N ARG A 17 -4.04 2.27 6.38
CA ARG A 17 -3.49 3.64 6.33
C ARG A 17 -4.46 4.61 5.65
N HIS A 18 -5.10 4.19 4.57
CA HIS A 18 -6.05 5.02 3.87
C HIS A 18 -7.32 5.25 4.70
N LEU A 19 -7.78 4.24 5.44
CA LEU A 19 -8.87 4.39 6.41
C LEU A 19 -8.55 5.46 7.47
N ASP A 20 -7.33 5.45 8.01
CA ASP A 20 -6.90 6.45 9.00
C ASP A 20 -6.86 7.86 8.38
N TYR A 21 -6.37 7.99 7.14
CA TYR A 21 -6.42 9.24 6.39
C TYR A 21 -7.86 9.73 6.18
N LEU A 22 -8.78 8.86 5.76
CA LEU A 22 -10.19 9.23 5.56
C LEU A 22 -10.83 9.72 6.86
N LYS A 23 -10.56 9.07 7.98
CA LYS A 23 -11.07 9.47 9.30
C LYS A 23 -10.53 10.82 9.76
N GLN A 24 -9.26 11.09 9.51
CA GLN A 24 -8.61 12.31 9.98
C GLN A 24 -8.88 13.51 9.06
N TYR A 25 -8.84 13.32 7.75
CA TYR A 25 -8.81 14.41 6.77
C TYR A 25 -9.98 14.42 5.78
N ARG A 26 -10.70 13.31 5.60
CA ARG A 26 -11.83 13.18 4.63
C ARG A 26 -13.11 12.62 5.27
N ARG A 27 -13.52 13.18 6.41
CA ARG A 27 -14.64 12.67 7.23
C ARG A 27 -15.95 12.49 6.45
N ALA A 28 -16.27 13.42 5.54
CA ALA A 28 -17.46 13.33 4.70
C ALA A 28 -17.44 12.08 3.80
N THR A 29 -16.32 11.82 3.12
CA THR A 29 -16.12 10.62 2.29
C THR A 29 -16.23 9.35 3.13
N TYR A 30 -15.57 9.33 4.30
CA TYR A 30 -15.65 8.20 5.23
C TYR A 30 -17.10 7.88 5.63
N THR A 31 -17.86 8.89 6.07
CA THR A 31 -19.26 8.71 6.49
C THR A 31 -20.12 8.24 5.34
N ASN A 32 -19.96 8.80 4.14
CA ASN A 32 -20.72 8.37 2.97
C ASN A 32 -20.45 6.90 2.61
N LEU A 33 -19.17 6.49 2.59
CA LEU A 33 -18.79 5.11 2.33
C LEU A 33 -19.34 4.16 3.40
N LEU A 34 -19.28 4.55 4.68
CA LEU A 34 -19.81 3.77 5.79
C LEU A 34 -21.33 3.60 5.69
N THR A 35 -22.08 4.68 5.45
CA THR A 35 -23.54 4.63 5.33
C THR A 35 -24.00 3.88 4.07
N SER A 36 -23.20 3.92 3.00
CA SER A 36 -23.47 3.15 1.77
C SER A 36 -23.16 1.66 1.89
N GLY A 37 -22.47 1.22 2.95
CA GLY A 37 -21.96 -0.15 3.11
C GLY A 37 -20.71 -0.49 2.27
N GLY A 38 -20.31 0.38 1.33
CA GLY A 38 -19.21 0.12 0.40
C GLY A 38 -17.79 0.32 0.96
N LEU A 39 -17.64 0.67 2.25
CA LEU A 39 -16.34 1.02 2.83
C LEU A 39 -15.30 -0.11 2.69
N ASN A 40 -15.66 -1.35 3.02
CA ASN A 40 -14.69 -2.46 3.02
C ASN A 40 -14.24 -2.81 1.60
N ALA A 41 -15.17 -2.86 0.63
CA ALA A 41 -14.82 -3.09 -0.77
C ALA A 41 -13.91 -1.98 -1.32
N TYR A 42 -14.19 -0.73 -0.95
CA TYR A 42 -13.36 0.41 -1.33
C TYR A 42 -11.93 0.30 -0.76
N LEU A 43 -11.79 0.01 0.54
CA LEU A 43 -10.49 -0.13 1.20
C LEU A 43 -9.69 -1.33 0.67
N ALA A 44 -10.35 -2.46 0.41
CA ALA A 44 -9.72 -3.63 -0.21
C ALA A 44 -9.20 -3.31 -1.62
N ASN A 45 -9.94 -2.52 -2.39
CA ASN A 45 -9.53 -2.10 -3.72
C ASN A 45 -8.34 -1.12 -3.67
N ILE A 46 -8.32 -0.18 -2.71
CA ILE A 46 -7.16 0.69 -2.48
C ILE A 46 -5.95 -0.13 -2.05
N ASP A 47 -6.13 -1.09 -1.15
CA ASP A 47 -5.05 -1.94 -0.66
C ASP A 47 -4.40 -2.75 -1.79
N LYS A 48 -5.23 -3.37 -2.64
CA LYS A 48 -4.77 -4.09 -3.83
C LYS A 48 -4.00 -3.18 -4.79
N GLN A 49 -4.54 -2.01 -5.13
CA GLN A 49 -3.87 -1.05 -6.03
C GLN A 49 -2.53 -0.59 -5.47
N ALA A 50 -2.48 -0.27 -4.17
CA ALA A 50 -1.28 0.18 -3.49
C ALA A 50 -0.22 -0.91 -3.43
N GLN A 51 -0.61 -2.16 -3.15
CA GLN A 51 0.28 -3.30 -3.13
C GLN A 51 0.87 -3.59 -4.52
N GLU A 52 0.03 -3.63 -5.56
CA GLU A 52 0.49 -3.84 -6.94
C GLU A 52 1.44 -2.73 -7.42
N ARG A 53 1.14 -1.47 -7.07
CA ARG A 53 2.01 -0.32 -7.40
C ARG A 53 3.33 -0.40 -6.65
N PHE A 54 3.30 -0.74 -5.37
CA PHE A 54 4.48 -0.89 -4.52
C PHE A 54 5.44 -1.96 -5.07
N GLU A 55 4.92 -3.13 -5.43
CA GLU A 55 5.71 -4.23 -6.00
C GLU A 55 6.35 -3.85 -7.33
N ARG A 56 5.58 -3.21 -8.23
CA ARG A 56 6.09 -2.72 -9.52
C ARG A 56 7.20 -1.68 -9.35
N LEU A 57 7.05 -0.74 -8.41
CA LEU A 57 8.07 0.26 -8.12
C LEU A 57 9.35 -0.37 -7.58
N ILE A 58 9.23 -1.31 -6.64
CA ILE A 58 10.39 -2.03 -6.11
C ILE A 58 11.15 -2.74 -7.23
N GLU A 59 10.44 -3.47 -8.09
CA GLU A 59 11.08 -4.24 -9.16
C GLU A 59 11.76 -3.31 -10.18
N GLY A 60 11.07 -2.24 -10.60
CA GLY A 60 11.66 -1.24 -11.50
C GLY A 60 12.90 -0.56 -10.91
N MET A 61 12.88 -0.21 -9.63
CA MET A 61 14.03 0.42 -8.95
C MET A 61 15.19 -0.56 -8.75
N LYS A 62 14.93 -1.84 -8.45
CA LYS A 62 15.98 -2.87 -8.37
C LYS A 62 16.69 -3.04 -9.70
N GLN A 63 15.94 -3.11 -10.79
CA GLN A 63 16.48 -3.21 -12.15
C GLN A 63 17.31 -1.97 -12.50
N ALA A 64 16.79 -0.77 -12.21
CA ALA A 64 17.50 0.49 -12.47
C ALA A 64 18.80 0.63 -11.66
N GLN A 65 18.85 0.11 -10.44
CA GLN A 65 20.04 0.16 -9.57
C GLN A 65 20.96 -1.06 -9.72
N GLY A 66 20.65 -2.00 -10.63
CA GLY A 66 21.45 -3.21 -10.85
C GLY A 66 21.53 -4.13 -9.62
N ILE A 67 20.50 -4.13 -8.77
CA ILE A 67 20.47 -4.99 -7.58
C ILE A 67 20.14 -6.42 -8.02
N THR A 68 21.16 -7.26 -8.06
CA THR A 68 21.06 -8.66 -8.47
C THR A 68 21.22 -9.60 -7.27
N GLU A 69 20.89 -10.88 -7.46
CA GLU A 69 21.16 -11.93 -6.48
C GLU A 69 22.67 -12.13 -6.24
N ARG A 70 23.51 -11.87 -7.26
CA ARG A 70 24.96 -11.91 -7.10
C ARG A 70 25.47 -10.90 -6.06
N LEU A 71 24.93 -9.68 -6.03
CA LEU A 71 25.27 -8.70 -4.99
C LEU A 71 24.86 -9.19 -3.59
N LYS A 72 23.79 -9.99 -3.49
CA LYS A 72 23.35 -10.58 -2.21
C LYS A 72 24.35 -11.61 -1.70
N GLU A 73 24.96 -12.39 -2.59
CA GLU A 73 25.98 -13.39 -2.26
C GLU A 73 27.32 -12.74 -1.90
N GLU A 74 27.72 -11.71 -2.65
CA GLU A 74 28.97 -10.98 -2.43
C GLU A 74 28.91 -10.06 -1.19
N ASN A 75 27.77 -9.40 -0.96
CA ASN A 75 27.56 -8.47 0.15
C ASN A 75 26.09 -8.38 0.60
N ALA A 76 25.66 -9.35 1.39
CA ALA A 76 24.28 -9.43 1.90
C ALA A 76 23.83 -8.19 2.70
N LEU A 77 24.75 -7.54 3.43
CA LEU A 77 24.41 -6.35 4.24
C LEU A 77 24.12 -5.16 3.33
N GLU A 78 24.98 -4.92 2.35
CA GLU A 78 24.78 -3.85 1.37
C GLU A 78 23.51 -4.09 0.54
N TRP A 79 23.30 -5.33 0.08
CA TRP A 79 22.09 -5.70 -0.65
C TRP A 79 20.83 -5.38 0.16
N THR A 80 20.82 -5.75 1.44
CA THR A 80 19.69 -5.47 2.35
C THR A 80 19.49 -3.97 2.53
N GLY A 81 20.58 -3.20 2.70
CA GLY A 81 20.53 -1.74 2.81
C GLY A 81 19.90 -1.08 1.57
N ARG A 82 20.34 -1.48 0.37
CA ARG A 82 19.82 -0.93 -0.89
C ARG A 82 18.35 -1.29 -1.10
N VAL A 83 17.96 -2.56 -0.89
CA VAL A 83 16.56 -2.99 -1.02
C VAL A 83 15.67 -2.29 0.01
N ASN A 84 16.16 -2.03 1.22
CA ASN A 84 15.41 -1.28 2.22
C ASN A 84 15.19 0.18 1.81
N ASN A 85 16.20 0.84 1.22
CA ASN A 85 16.05 2.18 0.67
C ASN A 85 15.00 2.22 -0.46
N ILE A 86 15.07 1.26 -1.39
CA ILE A 86 14.07 1.12 -2.45
C ILE A 86 12.65 0.95 -1.89
N ARG A 87 12.48 0.10 -0.88
CA ARG A 87 11.18 -0.09 -0.20
C ARG A 87 10.69 1.18 0.47
N ALA A 88 11.58 2.00 1.05
CA ALA A 88 11.21 3.27 1.66
C ALA A 88 10.71 4.25 0.58
N CYS A 89 11.49 4.42 -0.49
CA CYS A 89 11.12 5.30 -1.62
C CYS A 89 9.80 4.85 -2.29
N ALA A 90 9.64 3.56 -2.59
CA ALA A 90 8.41 3.03 -3.17
C ALA A 90 7.19 3.26 -2.26
N ARG A 91 7.38 3.21 -0.94
CA ARG A 91 6.31 3.47 0.04
C ARG A 91 5.89 4.93 0.05
N GLU A 92 6.83 5.86 -0.04
CA GLU A 92 6.54 7.29 -0.11
C GLU A 92 5.72 7.62 -1.35
N ILE A 93 6.13 7.12 -2.51
CA ILE A 93 5.40 7.30 -3.78
C ILE A 93 3.97 6.75 -3.67
N VAL A 94 3.80 5.52 -3.17
CA VAL A 94 2.45 4.93 -3.02
C VAL A 94 1.59 5.71 -2.04
N ASN A 95 2.17 6.19 -0.94
CA ASN A 95 1.45 7.02 0.03
C ASN A 95 0.90 8.30 -0.64
N GLU A 96 1.73 9.00 -1.40
CA GLU A 96 1.34 10.23 -2.10
C GLU A 96 0.33 9.95 -3.22
N GLU A 97 0.55 8.92 -4.03
CA GLU A 97 -0.26 8.64 -5.21
C GLU A 97 -1.63 8.03 -4.88
N LEU A 98 -1.75 7.23 -3.82
CA LEU A 98 -2.93 6.40 -3.57
C LEU A 98 -3.51 6.55 -2.16
N ILE A 99 -2.70 6.81 -1.14
CA ILE A 99 -3.18 6.81 0.26
C ILE A 99 -3.66 8.20 0.69
N PHE A 100 -3.01 9.28 0.26
CA PHE A 100 -3.33 10.63 0.70
C PHE A 100 -3.98 11.52 -0.39
N SER A 101 -4.07 11.02 -1.62
CA SER A 101 -4.66 11.73 -2.76
C SER A 101 -6.12 11.37 -3.02
N LYS A 102 -6.52 10.13 -2.70
CA LYS A 102 -7.86 9.58 -2.99
C LYS A 102 -8.88 9.84 -1.89
#